data_AF-A0A5C3Q882-F1
#
_entry.id   AF-A0A5C3Q882-F1
#
_cell.length_a   1.000
_cell.length_b   1.000
_cell.length_c   1.000
_cell.angle_alpha   90.00
_cell.angle_beta   90.00
_cell.angle_gamma   90.00
#
_symmetry.space_group_name_H-M   'P 1'
#
loop_
_entity.id
_entity.type
_entity.pdbx_description
1 polymer ?
#
loop_
_entity_poly.entity_id
_entity_poly.type
_entity_poly.pdbx_seq_one_letter_code
_entity_poly.pdbx_strand_id
1 'polypeptide(L)'
;MDHVILTLRRMLVTPRFLESSPTRVFAIAARFDLDEEAKIASRQTLTLNLLDTPLSDDLKHISAYSYHQLLSLHRQRSKAAADLLVLPEDVKCMQCNASSYGAFAPPRWWTEWEKKARVELGMRPTTEVIFQMGFIAKVATTCGCQRCPGSVLDSYRFLEELKKRIDELPSTI
;
A
#
# COMPACT_ATOMS: atom_id res chain seq x y z
N MET A 1 3.32 -2.28 39.83
CA MET A 1 3.06 -1.25 38.80
C MET A 1 3.29 -1.80 37.38
N ASP A 2 4.23 -2.71 37.19
CA ASP A 2 4.60 -3.27 35.87
C ASP A 2 3.47 -3.98 35.11
N HIS A 3 2.57 -4.68 35.82
CA HIS A 3 1.42 -5.34 35.19
C HIS A 3 0.46 -4.34 34.51
N VAL A 4 0.30 -3.15 35.09
CA VAL A 4 -0.58 -2.11 34.52
C VAL A 4 0.03 -1.56 33.24
N ILE A 5 1.33 -1.28 33.23
CA ILE A 5 2.06 -0.81 32.05
C ILE A 5 1.97 -1.84 30.92
N LEU A 6 2.21 -3.12 31.20
CA LEU A 6 2.09 -4.20 30.21
C LEU A 6 0.67 -4.31 29.64
N THR A 7 -0.34 -4.14 30.49
CA THR A 7 -1.75 -4.19 30.06
C THR A 7 -2.09 -3.01 29.14
N LEU A 8 -1.64 -1.80 29.49
CA LEU A 8 -1.86 -0.59 28.68
C LEU A 8 -1.13 -0.67 27.33
N ARG A 9 0.11 -1.19 27.31
CA ARG A 9 0.87 -1.43 26.06
C ARG A 9 0.13 -2.36 25.11
N ARG A 10 -0.37 -3.49 25.60
CA ARG A 10 -1.19 -4.42 24.80
C ARG A 10 -2.48 -3.77 24.32
N MET A 11 -3.12 -2.97 25.15
CA MET A 11 -4.35 -2.26 24.80
C MET A 11 -4.12 -1.23 23.69
N LEU A 12 -2.99 -0.52 23.73
CA LEU A 12 -2.62 0.52 22.78
C LEU A 12 -2.58 0.01 21.32
N VAL A 13 -2.13 -1.23 21.12
CA VAL A 13 -2.04 -1.87 19.79
C VAL A 13 -3.25 -2.74 19.44
N THR A 14 -4.38 -2.59 20.13
CA THR A 14 -5.61 -3.29 19.73
C THR A 14 -6.18 -2.70 18.43
N PRO A 15 -6.89 -3.51 17.61
CA PRO A 15 -7.45 -3.06 16.33
C PRO A 15 -8.28 -1.78 16.45
N ARG A 16 -9.07 -1.64 17.52
CA ARG A 16 -9.83 -0.42 17.86
C ARG A 16 -9.02 0.86 17.72
N PHE A 17 -7.80 0.90 18.25
CA PHE A 17 -6.98 2.11 18.25
C PHE A 17 -6.11 2.22 16.99
N LEU A 18 -5.59 1.09 16.51
CA LEU A 18 -4.79 1.03 15.29
C LEU A 18 -5.60 1.44 14.06
N GLU A 19 -6.84 1.00 13.94
CA GLU A 19 -7.68 1.32 12.78
C GLU A 19 -8.22 2.76 12.85
N SER A 20 -8.56 3.24 14.04
CA SER A 20 -9.16 4.57 14.21
C SER A 20 -8.14 5.70 14.23
N SER A 21 -6.92 5.46 14.70
CA SER A 21 -5.93 6.52 14.95
C SER A 21 -4.47 6.02 14.97
N PRO A 22 -3.98 5.35 13.91
CA PRO A 22 -2.65 4.73 13.93
C PRO A 22 -1.52 5.75 14.10
N THR A 23 -1.65 6.96 13.54
CA THR A 23 -0.67 8.05 13.71
C THR A 23 -0.54 8.48 15.17
N ARG A 24 -1.64 8.48 15.93
CA ARG A 24 -1.65 8.78 17.37
C ARG A 24 -1.01 7.66 18.17
N VAL A 25 -1.35 6.41 17.84
CA VAL A 25 -0.75 5.23 18.46
C VAL A 25 0.76 5.21 18.25
N PHE A 26 1.21 5.49 17.03
CA PHE A 26 2.63 5.64 16.72
C PHE A 26 3.28 6.75 17.54
N ALA A 27 2.65 7.92 17.64
CA ALA A 27 3.19 9.05 18.39
C ALA A 27 3.35 8.71 19.89
N ILE A 28 2.37 8.04 20.48
CA ILE A 28 2.45 7.57 21.88
C ILE A 28 3.58 6.55 22.02
N ALA A 29 3.66 5.55 21.14
CA ALA A 29 4.69 4.52 21.20
C ALA A 29 6.10 5.12 21.07
N ALA A 30 6.32 6.01 20.10
CA ALA A 30 7.59 6.69 19.87
C ALA A 30 7.98 7.62 21.02
N ARG A 31 7.01 8.30 21.67
CA ARG A 31 7.27 9.17 22.83
C ARG A 31 7.81 8.41 24.04
N PHE A 32 7.38 7.16 24.20
CA PHE A 32 7.71 6.33 25.37
C PHE A 32 8.69 5.19 25.03
N ASP A 33 9.39 5.28 23.89
CA ASP A 33 10.37 4.29 23.42
C ASP A 33 9.82 2.85 23.42
N LEU A 34 8.56 2.70 23.00
CA LEU A 34 7.86 1.42 22.90
C LEU A 34 8.07 0.83 21.50
N ASP A 35 9.28 0.33 21.24
CA ASP A 35 9.74 -0.05 19.89
C ASP A 35 8.80 -1.04 19.16
N GLU A 36 8.32 -2.07 19.85
CA GLU A 36 7.44 -3.08 19.26
C GLU A 36 6.07 -2.50 18.89
N GLU A 37 5.50 -1.67 19.76
CA GLU A 37 4.25 -0.96 19.50
C GLU A 37 4.41 0.09 18.38
N ALA A 38 5.58 0.75 18.32
CA ALA A 38 5.91 1.71 17.26
C ALA A 38 6.00 1.02 15.90
N LYS A 39 6.61 -0.18 15.83
CA LYS A 39 6.60 -1.02 14.63
C LYS A 39 5.19 -1.37 14.20
N ILE A 40 4.37 -1.93 15.10
CA ILE A 40 2.98 -2.29 14.80
C ILE A 40 2.18 -1.08 14.28
N ALA A 41 2.30 0.06 14.96
CA ALA A 41 1.59 1.27 14.58
C ALA A 41 2.08 1.84 13.25
N SER A 42 3.40 1.90 13.03
CA SER A 42 4.00 2.40 11.78
C SER A 42 3.50 1.61 10.56
N ARG A 43 3.36 0.29 10.67
CA ARG A 43 2.75 -0.54 9.62
C ARG A 43 1.33 -0.12 9.31
N GLN A 44 0.51 0.08 10.35
CA GLN A 44 -0.89 0.45 10.14
C GLN A 44 -1.01 1.83 9.47
N THR A 45 -0.09 2.76 9.73
CA THR A 45 -0.11 4.07 9.06
C THR A 45 0.02 3.99 7.53
N LEU A 46 0.59 2.91 6.97
CA LEU A 46 0.73 2.73 5.51
C LEU A 46 -0.62 2.68 4.79
N THR A 47 -1.70 2.38 5.51
CA THR A 47 -3.07 2.39 4.98
C THR A 47 -3.65 3.81 4.84
N LEU A 48 -2.96 4.83 5.36
CA LEU A 48 -3.40 6.21 5.37
C LEU A 48 -2.58 7.06 4.40
N ASN A 49 -3.23 8.06 3.81
CA ASN A 49 -2.51 9.18 3.23
C ASN A 49 -1.96 10.06 4.37
N LEU A 50 -0.76 9.73 4.84
CA LEU A 50 -0.19 10.24 6.08
C LEU A 50 -0.19 11.77 6.16
N LEU A 51 0.10 12.46 5.06
CA LEU A 51 0.18 13.92 5.02
C LEU A 51 -1.19 14.62 5.02
N ASP A 52 -2.24 13.91 4.59
CA ASP A 52 -3.62 14.42 4.60
C ASP A 52 -4.39 13.98 5.86
N THR A 53 -3.73 13.32 6.81
CA THR A 53 -4.34 12.97 8.10
C THR A 53 -4.39 14.18 9.04
N PRO A 54 -5.48 14.37 9.82
CA PRO A 54 -5.54 15.43 10.82
C PRO A 54 -4.38 15.34 11.81
N LEU A 55 -3.74 16.48 12.09
CA LEU A 55 -2.69 16.55 13.10
C LEU A 55 -3.28 16.22 14.49
N SER A 56 -2.56 15.38 15.24
CA SER A 56 -2.85 15.12 16.64
C SER A 56 -1.89 15.90 17.53
N ASP A 57 -2.38 16.34 18.69
CA ASP A 57 -1.54 16.89 19.74
C ASP A 57 -0.48 15.90 20.24
N ASP A 58 -0.71 14.59 20.09
CA ASP A 58 0.29 13.55 20.42
C ASP A 58 1.59 13.72 19.61
N LEU A 59 1.51 14.25 18.38
CA LEU A 59 2.69 14.51 17.53
C LEU A 59 3.57 15.65 18.06
N LYS A 60 3.05 16.54 18.92
CA LYS A 60 3.85 17.61 19.55
C LYS A 60 4.93 17.05 20.47
N HIS A 61 4.80 15.79 20.87
CA HIS A 61 5.63 15.17 21.89
C HIS A 61 6.62 14.14 21.35
N ILE A 62 6.69 13.94 20.03
CA ILE A 62 7.69 13.08 19.41
C ILE A 62 8.84 13.89 18.85
N SER A 63 10.00 13.25 18.73
CA SER A 63 11.15 13.86 18.08
C SER A 63 10.89 14.02 16.57
N ALA A 64 11.52 15.04 15.97
CA ALA A 64 11.54 15.18 14.51
C ALA A 64 12.16 13.94 13.83
N TYR A 65 13.09 13.26 14.51
CA TYR A 65 13.70 12.03 14.03
C TYR A 65 12.68 10.89 13.88
N SER A 66 11.88 10.62 14.91
CA SER A 66 10.84 9.58 14.88
C SER A 66 9.79 9.86 13.81
N TYR A 67 9.40 11.13 13.65
CA TYR A 67 8.49 11.53 12.58
C TYR A 67 9.11 11.34 11.18
N HIS A 68 10.38 11.70 11.02
CA HIS A 68 11.11 11.52 9.75
C HIS A 68 11.29 10.04 9.39
N GLN A 69 11.51 9.15 10.37
CA GLN A 69 11.53 7.70 10.12
C GLN A 69 10.21 7.20 9.53
N LEU A 70 9.07 7.66 10.06
CA LEU A 70 7.74 7.32 9.55
C LEU A 70 7.55 7.79 8.10
N LEU A 71 7.92 9.04 7.81
CA LEU A 71 7.88 9.58 6.44
C LEU A 71 8.80 8.81 5.49
N SER A 72 9.99 8.45 5.96
CA SER A 72 10.96 7.66 5.18
C SER A 72 10.40 6.28 4.85
N LEU A 73 9.77 5.61 5.81
CA LEU A 73 9.11 4.31 5.59
C LEU A 73 8.07 4.43 4.46
N HIS A 74 7.17 5.41 4.53
CA HIS A 74 6.15 5.66 3.50
C HIS A 74 6.77 5.89 2.14
N ARG A 75 7.77 6.78 2.05
CA ARG A 75 8.44 7.12 0.79
C ARG A 75 9.17 5.93 0.18
N GLN A 76 9.94 5.20 0.99
CA GLN A 76 10.73 4.04 0.53
C GLN A 76 9.81 2.93 0.05
N ARG A 77 8.76 2.61 0.82
CA ARG A 77 7.80 1.58 0.45
C ARG A 77 7.00 1.96 -0.79
N SER A 78 6.55 3.21 -0.90
CA SER A 78 5.85 3.72 -2.09
C SER A 78 6.70 3.54 -3.35
N LYS A 79 7.98 3.91 -3.28
CA LYS A 79 8.93 3.73 -4.37
C LYS A 79 9.11 2.26 -4.72
N ALA A 80 9.42 1.42 -3.73
CA ALA A 80 9.63 -0.01 -3.95
C ALA A 80 8.39 -0.71 -4.53
N ALA A 81 7.19 -0.39 -4.04
CA ALA A 81 5.95 -0.93 -4.58
C ALA A 81 5.71 -0.48 -6.03
N ALA A 82 5.99 0.78 -6.35
CA ALA A 82 5.89 1.31 -7.70
C ALA A 82 6.93 0.70 -8.66
N ASP A 83 8.12 0.37 -8.17
CA ASP A 83 9.18 -0.29 -8.94
C ASP A 83 8.84 -1.76 -9.25
N LEU A 84 7.99 -2.40 -8.44
CA LEU A 84 7.49 -3.76 -8.68
C LEU A 84 6.39 -3.84 -9.76
N LEU A 85 5.79 -2.71 -10.14
CA LEU A 85 4.74 -2.66 -11.17
C LEU A 85 5.32 -2.83 -12.58
N VAL A 86 5.73 -4.07 -12.87
CA VAL A 86 6.30 -4.48 -14.16
C VAL A 86 5.38 -5.51 -14.79
N LEU A 87 5.02 -5.28 -16.06
CA LEU A 87 4.18 -6.19 -16.83
C LEU A 87 5.00 -7.38 -17.34
N PRO A 88 4.62 -8.62 -17.01
CA PRO A 88 5.19 -9.81 -17.62
C PRO A 88 4.77 -9.97 -19.09
N GLU A 89 5.62 -10.61 -19.90
CA GLU A 89 5.37 -10.80 -21.34
C GLU A 89 4.19 -11.74 -21.64
N ASP A 90 3.85 -12.64 -20.71
CA ASP A 90 2.77 -13.62 -20.83
C ASP A 90 1.37 -13.04 -20.58
N VAL A 91 1.28 -11.80 -20.07
CA VAL A 91 0.01 -11.09 -19.93
C VAL A 91 -0.49 -10.64 -21.31
N LYS A 92 -1.49 -11.37 -21.82
CA LYS A 92 -2.06 -11.15 -23.15
C LYS A 92 -3.49 -10.63 -23.08
N CYS A 93 -3.82 -9.77 -24.03
CA CYS A 93 -5.15 -9.37 -24.41
C CYS A 93 -5.30 -9.56 -25.92
N MET A 94 -6.28 -10.39 -26.31
CA MET A 94 -6.57 -10.77 -27.70
C MET A 94 -6.79 -9.59 -28.66
N GLN A 95 -7.08 -8.40 -28.14
CA GLN A 95 -7.30 -7.19 -28.92
C GLN A 95 -6.20 -6.14 -28.79
N CYS A 96 -5.45 -6.10 -27.68
CA CYS A 96 -4.43 -5.07 -27.47
C CYS A 96 -3.05 -5.49 -27.97
N ASN A 97 -2.66 -6.75 -27.77
CA ASN A 97 -1.27 -7.18 -27.94
C ASN A 97 -1.12 -8.63 -28.42
N ALA A 98 -2.15 -9.20 -29.05
CA ALA A 98 -2.10 -10.54 -29.62
C ALA A 98 -1.48 -10.61 -31.02
N SER A 99 -1.37 -9.48 -31.72
CA SER A 99 -1.06 -9.44 -33.16
C SER A 99 0.27 -8.73 -33.49
N SER A 100 1.05 -8.33 -32.49
CA SER A 100 2.23 -7.50 -32.73
C SER A 100 3.39 -8.33 -33.28
N TYR A 101 3.55 -8.33 -34.60
CA TYR A 101 4.82 -8.62 -35.27
C TYR A 101 5.89 -7.63 -34.76
N GLY A 102 6.66 -8.03 -33.73
CA GLY A 102 7.93 -7.40 -33.38
C GLY A 102 7.96 -6.34 -32.26
N ALA A 103 6.84 -5.91 -31.68
CA ALA A 103 6.86 -4.97 -30.55
C ALA A 103 5.84 -5.35 -29.46
N PHE A 104 6.30 -5.70 -28.27
CA PHE A 104 5.42 -5.94 -27.12
C PHE A 104 4.74 -4.63 -26.71
N ALA A 105 3.42 -4.59 -26.83
CA ALA A 105 2.59 -3.51 -26.28
C ALA A 105 1.87 -4.01 -25.02
N PRO A 106 1.84 -3.23 -23.92
CA PRO A 106 1.05 -3.57 -22.75
C PRO A 106 -0.45 -3.53 -23.09
N PRO A 107 -1.29 -4.41 -22.52
CA PRO A 107 -2.74 -4.25 -22.61
C PRO A 107 -3.18 -2.89 -22.05
N ARG A 108 -4.21 -2.28 -22.64
CA ARG A 108 -4.72 -0.97 -22.19
C ARG A 108 -5.12 -0.95 -20.72
N TRP A 109 -5.69 -2.05 -20.22
CA TRP A 109 -6.04 -2.18 -18.81
C TRP A 109 -4.81 -2.07 -17.91
N TRP A 110 -3.66 -2.64 -18.33
CA TRP A 110 -2.43 -2.58 -17.54
C TRP A 110 -1.93 -1.15 -17.47
N THR A 111 -1.83 -0.45 -18.61
CA THR A 111 -1.36 0.94 -18.66
C THR A 111 -2.21 1.86 -17.77
N GLU A 112 -3.54 1.74 -17.83
CA GLU A 112 -4.43 2.52 -16.98
C GLU A 112 -4.37 2.11 -15.50
N TRP A 113 -4.22 0.81 -15.23
CA TRP A 113 -4.13 0.28 -13.87
C TRP A 113 -2.83 0.74 -13.22
N GLU A 114 -1.70 0.58 -13.91
CA GLU A 114 -0.37 1.00 -13.44
C GLU A 114 -0.35 2.49 -13.13
N LYS A 115 -0.88 3.33 -14.03
CA LYS A 115 -0.97 4.78 -13.80
C LYS A 115 -1.74 5.12 -12.53
N LYS A 116 -2.92 4.53 -12.34
CA LYS A 116 -3.76 4.79 -11.15
C LYS A 116 -3.15 4.16 -9.89
N ALA A 117 -2.56 2.99 -10.02
CA ALA A 117 -1.90 2.27 -8.93
C ALA A 117 -0.68 3.04 -8.42
N ARG A 118 0.13 3.65 -9.30
CA ARG A 118 1.25 4.51 -8.90
C ARG A 118 0.80 5.72 -8.08
N VAL A 119 -0.30 6.37 -8.48
CA VAL A 119 -0.88 7.48 -7.72
C VAL A 119 -1.37 7.01 -6.35
N GLU A 120 -2.08 5.89 -6.32
CA GLU A 120 -2.63 5.30 -5.09
C GLU A 120 -1.53 4.86 -4.12
N LEU A 121 -0.52 4.12 -4.60
CA LEU A 121 0.64 3.68 -3.82
C LEU A 121 1.48 4.85 -3.28
N GLY A 122 1.49 5.99 -3.98
CA GLY A 122 2.15 7.21 -3.51
C GLY A 122 1.47 7.85 -2.29
N MET A 123 0.18 7.59 -2.10
CA MET A 123 -0.58 8.04 -0.93
C MET A 123 -0.63 6.96 0.16
N ARG A 124 -0.92 5.73 -0.25
CA ARG A 124 -1.13 4.56 0.63
C ARG A 124 -0.32 3.40 0.05
N PRO A 125 0.92 3.17 0.51
CA PRO A 125 1.82 2.17 -0.07
C PRO A 125 1.47 0.73 0.34
N THR A 126 0.21 0.33 0.16
CA THR A 126 -0.32 -1.00 0.44
C THR A 126 -1.10 -1.55 -0.74
N THR A 127 -1.36 -2.85 -0.72
CA THR A 127 -2.10 -3.55 -1.77
C THR A 127 -3.62 -3.50 -1.57
N GLU A 128 -4.08 -2.91 -0.46
CA GLU A 128 -5.48 -2.93 -0.03
C GLU A 128 -6.44 -2.26 -1.00
N VAL A 129 -5.98 -1.29 -1.79
CA VAL A 129 -6.83 -0.52 -2.73
C VAL A 129 -6.63 -0.98 -4.18
N ILE A 130 -5.38 -1.03 -4.64
CA ILE A 130 -5.06 -1.24 -6.06
C ILE A 130 -5.44 -2.65 -6.57
N PHE A 131 -5.58 -3.62 -5.67
CA PHE A 131 -6.02 -4.98 -5.99
C PHE A 131 -7.49 -5.27 -5.65
N GLN A 132 -8.25 -4.26 -5.19
CA GLN A 132 -9.69 -4.45 -5.00
C GLN A 132 -10.37 -4.74 -6.33
N MET A 133 -11.31 -5.67 -6.34
CA MET A 133 -12.07 -6.01 -7.54
C MET A 133 -12.76 -4.77 -8.14
N GLY A 134 -13.28 -3.87 -7.30
CA GLY A 134 -13.87 -2.61 -7.75
C GLY A 134 -12.87 -1.66 -8.43
N PHE A 135 -11.63 -1.61 -7.95
CA PHE A 135 -10.56 -0.80 -8.55
C PHE A 135 -10.19 -1.35 -9.93
N ILE A 136 -9.89 -2.66 -10.00
CA ILE A 136 -9.46 -3.33 -11.23
C ILE A 136 -10.59 -3.34 -12.27
N ALA A 137 -11.82 -3.69 -11.88
CA ALA A 137 -12.96 -3.75 -12.80
C ALA A 137 -13.27 -2.37 -13.40
N LYS A 138 -13.17 -1.29 -12.60
CA LYS A 138 -13.32 0.08 -13.11
C LYS A 138 -12.26 0.41 -14.16
N VAL A 139 -11.01 0.02 -13.94
CA VAL A 139 -9.95 0.22 -14.92
C VAL A 139 -10.19 -0.58 -16.20
N ALA A 140 -10.48 -1.87 -16.06
CA ALA A 140 -10.67 -2.78 -17.20
C ALA A 140 -11.87 -2.41 -18.08
N THR A 141 -12.90 -1.77 -17.51
CA THR A 141 -14.08 -1.31 -18.25
C THR A 141 -13.88 0.06 -18.89
N THR A 142 -13.14 0.96 -18.23
CA THR A 142 -12.91 2.33 -18.72
C THR A 142 -11.75 2.45 -19.72
N CYS A 143 -10.90 1.43 -19.86
CA CYS A 143 -9.74 1.46 -20.76
C CYS A 143 -10.09 1.34 -22.28
N GLY A 144 -11.38 1.25 -22.63
CA GLY A 144 -11.86 1.29 -24.01
C GLY A 144 -11.59 0.02 -24.85
N CYS A 145 -11.36 -1.14 -24.21
CA CYS A 145 -11.18 -2.41 -24.89
C CYS A 145 -12.11 -3.48 -24.30
N GLN A 146 -12.90 -4.13 -25.15
CA GLN A 146 -13.93 -5.10 -24.71
C GLN A 146 -13.35 -6.43 -24.22
N ARG A 147 -12.10 -6.74 -24.58
CA ARG A 147 -11.39 -7.97 -24.17
C ARG A 147 -10.53 -7.79 -22.92
N CYS A 148 -10.35 -6.56 -22.45
CA CYS A 148 -9.53 -6.29 -21.27
C CYS A 148 -10.08 -6.89 -19.97
N PRO A 149 -11.41 -6.90 -19.69
CA PRO A 149 -11.94 -7.59 -18.52
C PRO A 149 -11.60 -9.09 -18.48
N GLY A 150 -11.71 -9.79 -19.62
CA GLY A 150 -11.28 -11.19 -19.72
C GLY A 150 -9.78 -11.37 -19.51
N SER A 151 -8.97 -10.52 -20.15
CA SER A 151 -7.50 -10.52 -19.97
C SER A 151 -7.07 -10.34 -18.51
N VAL A 152 -7.76 -9.50 -17.75
CA VAL A 152 -7.53 -9.34 -16.30
C VAL A 152 -7.82 -10.64 -15.55
N LEU A 153 -8.94 -11.29 -15.84
CA LEU A 153 -9.31 -12.56 -15.19
C LEU A 153 -8.29 -13.65 -15.52
N ASP A 154 -7.84 -13.73 -16.77
CA ASP A 154 -6.80 -14.67 -17.19
C ASP A 154 -5.45 -14.39 -16.51
N SER A 155 -5.21 -13.14 -16.09
CA SER A 155 -3.98 -12.68 -15.43
C SER A 155 -4.01 -12.81 -13.89
N TYR A 156 -5.00 -13.50 -13.31
CA TYR A 156 -5.21 -13.54 -11.86
C TYR A 156 -3.96 -13.99 -11.08
N ARG A 157 -3.26 -15.04 -11.54
CA ARG A 157 -2.07 -15.57 -10.87
C ARG A 157 -0.95 -14.54 -10.78
N PHE A 158 -0.76 -13.79 -11.87
CA PHE A 158 0.22 -12.70 -11.91
C PHE A 158 -0.16 -11.61 -10.91
N LEU A 159 -1.43 -11.21 -10.86
CA LEU A 159 -1.89 -10.17 -9.93
C LEU A 159 -1.76 -10.61 -8.47
N GLU A 160 -2.05 -11.88 -8.16
CA GLU A 160 -1.83 -12.47 -6.83
C GLU A 160 -0.34 -12.46 -6.42
N GLU A 161 0.54 -12.87 -7.33
CA GLU A 161 1.99 -12.89 -7.07
C GLU A 161 2.55 -11.46 -6.93
N LEU A 162 2.09 -10.52 -7.75
CA LEU A 162 2.47 -9.12 -7.62
C LEU A 162 1.99 -8.52 -6.29
N LYS A 163 0.75 -8.81 -5.88
CA LYS A 163 0.22 -8.42 -4.56
C LYS A 163 1.12 -8.96 -3.45
N LYS A 164 1.44 -10.26 -3.49
CA LYS A 164 2.31 -10.91 -2.50
C LYS A 164 3.69 -10.23 -2.41
N ARG A 165 4.33 -9.98 -3.56
CA ARG A 165 5.65 -9.31 -3.61
C ARG A 165 5.62 -7.90 -3.01
N ILE A 166 4.53 -7.15 -3.23
CA ILE A 166 4.36 -5.82 -2.62
C ILE A 166 4.11 -5.96 -1.11
N ASP A 167 3.32 -6.94 -0.67
CA ASP A 167 3.03 -7.18 0.74
C ASP A 167 4.29 -7.60 1.53
N GLU A 168 5.23 -8.30 0.90
CA GLU A 168 6.53 -8.72 1.45
C GLU A 168 7.55 -7.58 1.63
N LEU A 169 7.31 -6.40 1.07
CA LEU A 169 8.20 -5.24 1.26
C LEU A 169 8.34 -4.89 2.76
N PRO A 170 9.42 -4.20 3.17
CA PRO A 170 9.54 -3.67 4.53
C PRO A 170 8.35 -2.78 4.90
N SER A 171 7.71 -3.08 6.04
CA SER A 171 6.41 -2.49 6.42
C SER A 171 6.41 -1.79 7.78
N THR A 172 7.55 -1.72 8.47
CA THR A 172 7.70 -1.01 9.75
C THR A 172 9.00 -0.21 9.75
N ILE A 173 9.12 0.74 10.67
CA ILE A 173 10.41 1.35 11.01
C ILE A 173 11.34 0.37 11.73
#